data_AF-A0A7V3RKM6-F1
#
_entry.id   AF-A0A7V3RKM6-F1
#
_cell.length_a   1.000
_cell.length_b   1.000
_cell.length_c   1.000
_cell.angle_alpha   90.00
_cell.angle_beta   90.00
_cell.angle_gamma   90.00
#
_symmetry.space_group_name_H-M   'P 1'
#
loop_
_entity.id
_entity.type
_entity.pdbx_description
1 polymer ?
#
loop_
_entity_poly.entity_id
_entity_poly.type
_entity_poly.pdbx_seq_one_letter_code
_entity_poly.pdbx_strand_id
1 'polypeptide(L)'
;MRIGEIMLKMGIISEEQLEETINEQKKNRKKSRYEEPVGNILLRKGIITEEQLDKALLEYFKYLMNDNEQPPYVRETAKVATWAMERKSTGERLSEESKLTILKKIHEYEEKIAYLEKSIQNLSNLEQKKVIVETIEKENKEIKQLLKKIDILRKDMEKFS
;
A
#
# COMPACT_ATOMS: atom_id res chain seq x y z
N MET A 1 -13.39 -1.40 7.32
CA MET A 1 -13.73 -0.06 7.85
C MET A 1 -13.12 1.01 6.96
N ARG A 2 -13.79 2.14 6.72
CA ARG A 2 -13.30 3.27 5.92
C ARG A 2 -12.75 4.40 6.80
N ILE A 3 -11.91 5.28 6.25
CA ILE A 3 -11.33 6.42 6.97
C ILE A 3 -12.39 7.34 7.62
N GLY A 4 -13.50 7.59 6.93
CA GLY A 4 -14.60 8.40 7.47
C GLY A 4 -15.28 7.77 8.70
N GLU A 5 -15.42 6.44 8.71
CA GLU A 5 -15.97 5.70 9.87
C GLU A 5 -15.02 5.77 11.07
N ILE A 6 -13.71 5.80 10.81
CA ILE A 6 -12.69 5.97 11.85
C ILE A 6 -12.76 7.39 12.42
N MET A 7 -12.85 8.41 11.57
CA MET A 7 -13.00 9.80 12.01
C MET A 7 -14.27 10.00 12.85
N LEU A 8 -15.38 9.35 12.49
CA LEU A 8 -16.60 9.32 13.31
C LEU A 8 -16.35 8.66 14.67
N LYS A 9 -15.76 7.46 14.69
CA LYS A 9 -15.45 6.72 15.92
C LYS A 9 -14.51 7.50 16.85
N MET A 10 -13.59 8.28 16.29
CA MET A 10 -12.67 9.13 17.03
C MET A 10 -13.29 10.46 17.48
N GLY A 11 -14.54 10.76 17.08
CA GLY A 11 -15.20 12.04 17.38
C GLY A 11 -14.59 13.24 16.67
N ILE A 12 -13.85 13.03 15.58
CA ILE A 12 -13.22 14.11 14.78
C ILE A 12 -14.26 14.84 13.92
N ILE A 13 -15.27 14.10 13.45
CA ILE A 13 -16.37 14.63 12.63
C ILE A 13 -17.72 14.10 13.15
N SER A 14 -18.81 14.77 12.80
CA SER A 14 -20.18 14.28 13.00
C SER A 14 -20.69 13.46 11.81
N GLU A 15 -21.78 12.70 12.02
CA GLU A 15 -22.45 11.93 10.95
C GLU A 15 -22.90 12.85 9.81
N GLU A 16 -23.47 14.00 10.16
CA GLU A 16 -23.90 15.04 9.19
C GLU A 16 -22.70 15.53 8.35
N GLN A 17 -21.57 15.84 8.98
CA GLN A 17 -20.37 16.27 8.28
C GLN A 17 -19.80 15.19 7.35
N LEU A 18 -19.85 13.92 7.76
CA LEU A 18 -19.43 12.81 6.90
C LEU A 18 -20.37 12.66 5.71
N GLU A 19 -21.68 12.71 5.93
CA GLU A 19 -22.68 12.57 4.87
C GLU A 19 -22.56 13.68 3.83
N GLU A 20 -22.47 14.93 4.28
CA GLU A 20 -22.27 16.09 3.40
C GLU A 20 -20.99 15.94 2.57
N THR A 21 -19.92 15.48 3.19
CA THR A 21 -18.62 15.28 2.52
C THR A 21 -18.69 14.19 1.46
N ILE A 22 -19.35 13.07 1.75
CA ILE A 22 -19.55 11.98 0.77
C ILE A 22 -20.41 12.46 -0.39
N ASN A 23 -21.44 13.26 -0.12
CA ASN A 23 -22.30 13.84 -1.16
C ASN A 23 -21.52 14.81 -2.06
N GLU A 24 -20.64 15.62 -1.47
CA GLU A 24 -19.73 16.49 -2.21
C GLU A 24 -18.74 15.69 -3.08
N GLN A 25 -18.10 14.66 -2.51
CA GLN A 25 -17.17 13.76 -3.22
C GLN A 25 -17.84 13.15 -4.47
N LYS A 26 -19.06 12.62 -4.32
CA LYS A 26 -19.86 12.06 -5.42
C LYS A 26 -20.16 13.11 -6.50
N LYS A 27 -20.48 14.35 -6.11
CA LYS A 27 -20.72 15.45 -7.05
C LYS A 27 -19.44 15.83 -7.80
N ASN A 28 -18.29 15.86 -7.13
CA ASN A 28 -17.00 16.22 -7.72
C ASN A 28 -16.50 15.16 -8.71
N ARG A 29 -16.72 13.88 -8.43
CA ARG A 29 -16.43 12.78 -9.37
C ARG A 29 -17.18 12.91 -10.70
N LYS A 30 -18.38 13.49 -10.71
CA LYS A 30 -19.11 13.72 -11.98
C LYS A 30 -18.46 14.80 -12.84
N LYS A 31 -17.64 15.67 -12.24
CA LYS A 31 -16.99 16.82 -12.91
C LYS A 31 -15.52 16.56 -13.24
N SER A 32 -14.88 15.59 -12.60
CA SER A 32 -13.45 15.28 -12.74
C SER A 32 -13.21 13.79 -12.91
N ARG A 33 -12.17 13.42 -13.66
CA ARG A 33 -11.69 12.02 -13.73
C ARG A 33 -11.06 11.52 -12.43
N TYR A 34 -10.83 12.42 -11.47
CA TYR A 34 -10.23 12.12 -10.17
C TYR A 34 -11.27 12.24 -9.04
N GLU A 35 -11.35 11.23 -8.18
CA GLU A 35 -12.16 11.25 -6.97
C GLU A 35 -11.30 11.77 -5.81
N GLU A 36 -11.58 12.99 -5.35
CA GLU A 36 -10.90 13.59 -4.21
C GLU A 36 -11.18 12.79 -2.92
N PRO A 37 -10.17 12.41 -2.12
CA PRO A 37 -10.38 11.68 -0.87
C PRO A 37 -11.22 12.46 0.15
N VAL A 38 -12.03 11.75 0.95
CA VAL A 38 -12.86 12.34 2.03
C VAL A 38 -12.04 13.20 2.98
N GLY A 39 -10.86 12.72 3.40
CA GLY A 39 -9.96 13.47 4.29
C GLY A 39 -9.51 14.81 3.70
N ASN A 40 -9.24 14.86 2.39
CA ASN A 40 -8.82 16.10 1.71
C ASN A 40 -9.98 17.10 1.64
N ILE A 41 -11.19 16.63 1.37
CA ILE A 41 -12.38 17.49 1.35
C ILE A 41 -12.62 18.10 2.74
N LEU A 42 -12.52 17.28 3.80
CA LEU A 42 -12.68 17.74 5.18
C LEU A 42 -11.60 18.77 5.57
N LEU A 43 -10.34 18.52 5.18
CA LEU A 43 -9.21 19.41 5.45
C LEU A 43 -9.38 20.75 4.72
N ARG A 44 -9.72 20.70 3.43
CA ARG A 44 -9.97 21.89 2.60
C ARG A 44 -11.14 22.73 3.13
N LYS A 45 -12.16 22.09 3.73
CA LYS A 45 -13.31 22.77 4.36
C LYS A 45 -13.00 23.28 5.77
N GLY A 46 -11.81 23.01 6.31
CA GLY A 46 -11.43 23.39 7.68
C GLY A 46 -12.22 22.64 8.76
N ILE A 47 -12.88 21.53 8.40
CA ILE A 47 -13.64 20.70 9.37
C ILE A 47 -12.66 19.90 10.24
N ILE A 48 -11.51 19.53 9.67
CA ILE A 48 -10.42 18.85 10.38
C ILE A 48 -9.10 19.60 10.17
N THR A 49 -8.18 19.39 11.09
CA THR A 49 -6.78 19.84 10.99
C THR A 49 -5.89 18.75 10.37
N GLU A 50 -4.69 19.11 9.90
CA GLU A 50 -3.70 18.15 9.43
C GLU A 50 -3.34 17.12 10.52
N GLU A 51 -3.21 17.56 11.77
CA GLU A 51 -2.91 16.67 12.89
C GLU A 51 -4.04 15.67 13.16
N GLN A 52 -5.31 16.10 13.07
CA GLN A 52 -6.46 15.20 13.19
C GLN A 52 -6.53 14.21 12.03
N LEU A 53 -6.19 14.65 10.81
CA LEU A 53 -6.10 13.77 9.65
C LEU A 53 -4.99 12.72 9.82
N ASP A 54 -3.80 13.14 10.24
CA ASP A 54 -2.65 12.25 10.50
C ASP A 54 -3.00 11.21 11.58
N LYS A 55 -3.65 11.61 12.68
CA LYS A 55 -4.13 10.69 13.73
C LYS A 55 -5.15 9.69 13.18
N ALA A 56 -6.12 10.14 12.39
CA ALA A 56 -7.13 9.26 11.80
C ALA A 56 -6.52 8.26 10.80
N LEU A 57 -5.53 8.70 10.01
CA LEU A 57 -4.79 7.84 9.09
C LEU A 57 -3.97 6.79 9.84
N LEU A 58 -3.32 7.17 10.95
CA LEU A 58 -2.57 6.24 11.78
C LEU A 58 -3.46 5.12 12.32
N GLU A 59 -4.62 5.47 12.88
CA GLU A 59 -5.58 4.47 13.36
C GLU A 59 -6.17 3.62 12.23
N TYR A 60 -6.37 4.20 11.04
CA TYR A 60 -6.78 3.45 9.85
C TYR A 60 -5.77 2.38 9.44
N PHE A 61 -4.49 2.72 9.38
CA PHE A 61 -3.47 1.73 9.01
C PHE A 61 -3.22 0.71 10.11
N LYS A 62 -3.27 1.09 11.38
CA LYS A 62 -3.24 0.12 12.51
C LYS A 62 -4.38 -0.88 12.43
N TYR A 63 -5.58 -0.44 12.07
CA TYR A 63 -6.69 -1.34 11.83
C TYR A 63 -6.41 -2.28 10.65
N LEU A 64 -6.02 -1.73 9.49
CA LEU A 64 -5.77 -2.53 8.29
C LEU A 64 -4.66 -3.56 8.45
N MET A 65 -3.57 -3.24 9.16
CA MET A 65 -2.45 -4.18 9.32
C MET A 65 -2.79 -5.40 10.18
N ASN A 66 -3.80 -5.29 11.04
CA ASN A 66 -4.25 -6.36 11.94
C ASN A 66 -5.53 -7.07 11.43
N ASP A 67 -6.13 -6.60 10.34
CA ASP A 67 -7.33 -7.19 9.75
C ASP A 67 -6.95 -8.36 8.84
N ASN A 68 -7.13 -9.59 9.35
CA ASN A 68 -6.80 -10.82 8.63
C ASN A 68 -7.66 -11.07 7.38
N GLU A 69 -8.80 -10.38 7.23
CA GLU A 69 -9.62 -10.43 6.03
C GLU A 69 -9.03 -9.62 4.87
N GLN A 70 -8.09 -8.70 5.16
CA GLN A 70 -7.36 -7.96 4.13
C GLN A 70 -6.28 -8.82 3.48
N PRO A 71 -6.05 -8.67 2.16
CA PRO A 71 -4.93 -9.31 1.49
C PRO A 71 -3.57 -8.98 2.13
N PRO A 72 -2.59 -9.90 2.14
CA PRO A 72 -1.27 -9.67 2.74
C PRO A 72 -0.62 -8.34 2.30
N TYR A 73 -0.60 -8.04 1.00
CA TYR A 73 -0.03 -6.80 0.48
C TYR A 73 -0.66 -5.51 1.07
N VAL A 74 -1.96 -5.53 1.43
CA VAL A 74 -2.65 -4.39 2.06
C VAL A 74 -2.16 -4.21 3.49
N ARG A 75 -2.05 -5.31 4.25
CA ARG A 75 -1.55 -5.29 5.63
C ARG A 75 -0.09 -4.84 5.69
N GLU A 76 0.71 -5.29 4.74
CA GLU A 76 2.13 -4.96 4.62
C GLU A 76 2.30 -3.49 4.24
N THR A 77 1.43 -2.99 3.37
CA THR A 77 1.36 -1.57 3.03
C THR A 77 1.03 -0.73 4.26
N ALA A 78 0.02 -1.15 5.02
CA ALA A 78 -0.43 -0.47 6.23
C ALA A 78 0.65 -0.43 7.32
N LYS A 79 1.39 -1.54 7.54
CA LYS A 79 2.53 -1.60 8.49
C LYS A 79 3.52 -0.46 8.29
N VAL A 80 3.99 -0.26 7.06
CA VAL A 80 4.98 0.82 6.87
C VAL A 80 4.36 2.21 6.87
N ALA A 81 3.09 2.35 6.46
CA ALA A 81 2.42 3.64 6.60
C ALA A 81 2.34 4.04 8.07
N THR A 82 2.02 3.10 8.97
CA THR A 82 2.09 3.27 10.43
C THR A 82 3.50 3.70 10.87
N TRP A 83 4.54 2.95 10.48
CA TRP A 83 5.93 3.28 10.86
C TRP A 83 6.41 4.65 10.36
N ALA A 84 6.04 5.03 9.14
CA ALA A 84 6.35 6.33 8.57
C ALA A 84 5.74 7.47 9.41
N MET A 85 4.46 7.35 9.72
CA MET A 85 3.73 8.40 10.46
C MET A 85 4.15 8.51 11.92
N GLU A 86 4.49 7.40 12.59
CA GLU A 86 5.06 7.44 13.95
C GLU A 86 6.41 8.17 13.95
N ARG A 87 7.22 8.03 12.89
CA ARG A 87 8.51 8.73 12.74
C ARG A 87 8.37 10.21 12.38
N LYS A 88 7.31 10.61 11.67
CA LYS A 88 7.00 12.03 11.39
C LYS A 88 6.86 12.85 12.69
N SER A 89 6.39 12.23 13.78
CA SER A 89 6.36 12.85 15.11
C SER A 89 7.75 13.09 15.73
N THR A 90 8.79 12.40 15.24
CA THR A 90 10.16 12.40 15.81
C THR A 90 11.18 13.28 15.07
N GLY A 91 10.83 13.91 13.94
CA GLY A 91 11.58 15.06 13.39
C GLY A 91 12.79 14.78 12.46
N GLU A 92 13.02 13.55 11.98
CA GLU A 92 14.14 13.25 11.07
C GLU A 92 13.83 13.54 9.58
N ARG A 93 14.77 14.21 8.88
CA ARG A 93 14.59 14.76 7.51
C ARG A 93 15.19 13.89 6.40
N LEU A 94 14.44 13.81 5.28
CA LEU A 94 14.57 12.90 4.12
C LEU A 94 14.64 11.42 4.53
N SER A 95 13.53 11.01 5.15
CA SER A 95 13.47 9.92 6.09
C SER A 95 13.46 8.55 5.40
N GLU A 96 13.86 7.55 6.16
CA GLU A 96 13.57 6.12 6.01
C GLU A 96 12.37 5.72 5.13
N GLU A 97 11.33 6.54 4.96
CA GLU A 97 10.16 6.36 4.09
C GLU A 97 10.43 6.01 2.61
N SER A 98 11.35 6.71 1.94
CA SER A 98 11.70 6.41 0.54
C SER A 98 12.43 5.06 0.45
N LYS A 99 13.33 4.80 1.41
CA LYS A 99 14.03 3.51 1.54
C LYS A 99 13.05 2.39 1.85
N LEU A 100 12.09 2.63 2.72
CA LEU A 100 11.06 1.68 3.16
C LEU A 100 10.04 1.38 2.06
N THR A 101 9.73 2.36 1.20
CA THR A 101 8.92 2.16 0.00
C THR A 101 9.66 1.30 -1.03
N ILE A 102 10.95 1.56 -1.23
CA ILE A 102 11.78 0.74 -2.11
C ILE A 102 11.94 -0.68 -1.54
N LEU A 103 12.21 -0.81 -0.25
CA LEU A 103 12.30 -2.10 0.47
C LEU A 103 10.99 -2.90 0.39
N LYS A 104 9.82 -2.26 0.56
CA LYS A 104 8.52 -2.93 0.37
C LYS A 104 8.36 -3.49 -1.03
N LYS A 105 8.75 -2.73 -2.04
CA LYS A 105 8.61 -3.13 -3.44
C LYS A 105 9.60 -4.24 -3.81
N ILE A 106 10.78 -4.23 -3.20
CA ILE A 106 11.74 -5.34 -3.28
C ILE A 106 11.15 -6.59 -2.63
N HIS A 107 10.61 -6.47 -1.42
CA HIS A 107 10.00 -7.59 -0.70
C HIS A 107 8.81 -8.20 -1.47
N GLU A 108 7.92 -7.38 -2.04
CA GLU A 108 6.82 -7.83 -2.91
C GLU A 108 7.32 -8.65 -4.11
N TYR A 109 8.43 -8.23 -4.72
CA TYR A 109 9.05 -8.96 -5.82
C TYR A 109 9.74 -10.25 -5.35
N GLU A 110 10.36 -10.26 -4.17
CA GLU A 110 11.00 -11.45 -3.57
C GLU A 110 9.97 -12.53 -3.20
N GLU A 111 8.83 -12.16 -2.59
CA GLU A 111 7.73 -13.08 -2.31
C GLU A 111 7.16 -13.70 -3.60
N LYS A 112 6.99 -12.88 -4.65
CA LYS A 112 6.52 -13.35 -5.94
C LYS A 112 7.52 -14.29 -6.61
N ILE A 113 8.83 -14.04 -6.48
CA ILE A 113 9.87 -14.95 -6.98
C ILE A 113 9.83 -16.28 -6.22
N ALA A 114 9.78 -16.27 -4.89
CA ALA A 114 9.74 -17.49 -4.08
C ALA A 114 8.52 -18.37 -4.41
N TYR A 115 7.36 -17.74 -4.69
CA TYR A 115 6.17 -18.45 -5.17
C TYR A 115 6.42 -19.14 -6.52
N LEU A 116 7.00 -18.41 -7.48
CA LEU A 116 7.30 -18.94 -8.81
C LEU A 116 8.37 -20.04 -8.77
N GLU A 117 9.41 -19.91 -7.95
CA GLU A 117 10.43 -20.95 -7.76
C GLU A 117 9.85 -22.24 -7.18
N LYS A 118 8.95 -22.12 -6.19
CA LYS A 118 8.23 -23.27 -5.64
C LYS A 118 7.30 -23.92 -6.66
N SER A 119 6.64 -23.13 -7.50
CA SER A 119 5.84 -23.62 -8.63
C SER A 119 6.71 -24.41 -9.61
N ILE A 120 7.83 -23.84 -10.05
CA ILE A 120 8.80 -24.49 -10.95
C ILE A 120 9.34 -25.79 -10.34
N GLN A 121 9.72 -25.79 -9.06
CA GLN A 121 10.21 -26.99 -8.37
C GLN A 121 9.15 -28.10 -8.37
N ASN A 122 7.89 -27.77 -8.09
CA ASN A 122 6.79 -28.73 -8.15
C ASN A 122 6.56 -29.25 -9.57
N LEU A 123 6.58 -28.36 -10.57
CA LEU A 123 6.40 -28.70 -11.98
C LEU A 123 7.58 -29.54 -12.52
N SER A 124 8.79 -29.33 -12.01
CA SER A 124 10.00 -30.09 -12.39
C SER A 124 9.97 -31.53 -11.88
N ASN A 125 9.25 -31.78 -10.78
CA ASN A 125 9.04 -33.12 -10.23
C ASN A 125 7.94 -33.91 -10.98
N LEU A 126 7.21 -33.27 -11.88
CA LEU A 126 6.18 -33.91 -12.72
C LEU A 126 6.77 -34.42 -14.04
N GLU A 127 6.02 -35.31 -14.69
CA GLU A 127 6.31 -35.80 -16.03
C GLU A 127 6.41 -34.61 -17.02
N GLN A 128 7.55 -34.47 -17.70
CA GLN A 128 7.91 -33.30 -18.51
C GLN A 128 7.14 -33.26 -19.84
N LYS A 129 5.82 -33.02 -19.75
CA LYS A 129 4.95 -32.78 -20.90
C LYS A 129 5.21 -31.39 -21.45
N LYS A 130 5.04 -31.23 -22.76
CA LYS A 130 5.23 -29.97 -23.48
C LYS A 130 4.60 -28.75 -22.75
N VAL A 131 3.38 -28.91 -22.25
CA VAL A 131 2.65 -27.86 -21.51
C VAL A 131 3.32 -27.48 -20.19
N ILE A 132 3.91 -28.44 -19.49
CA ILE A 132 4.64 -28.23 -18.22
C ILE A 132 5.95 -27.48 -18.51
N VAL A 133 6.68 -27.88 -19.56
CA VAL A 133 7.91 -27.20 -20.00
C VAL A 133 7.64 -25.73 -20.39
N GLU A 134 6.59 -25.48 -21.18
CA GLU A 134 6.18 -24.12 -21.58
C GLU A 134 5.76 -23.26 -20.36
N THR A 135 5.14 -23.87 -19.35
CA THR A 135 4.76 -23.18 -18.11
C THR A 135 5.99 -22.81 -17.29
N ILE A 136 6.93 -23.74 -17.12
CA ILE A 136 8.22 -23.49 -16.43
C ILE A 136 9.01 -22.38 -17.14
N GLU A 137 9.05 -22.37 -18.48
CA GLU A 137 9.75 -21.32 -19.24
C GLU A 137 9.12 -19.94 -19.04
N LYS A 138 7.78 -19.87 -18.99
CA LYS A 138 7.05 -18.62 -18.75
C LYS A 138 7.31 -18.09 -17.34
N GLU A 139 7.26 -18.95 -16.32
CA GLU A 139 7.54 -18.57 -14.93
C GLU A 139 9.00 -18.12 -14.75
N ASN A 140 9.97 -18.81 -15.37
CA ASN A 140 11.38 -18.40 -15.39
C ASN A 140 11.59 -17.03 -16.05
N LYS A 141 10.85 -16.73 -17.13
CA LYS A 141 10.91 -15.42 -17.79
C LYS A 141 10.37 -14.31 -16.89
N GLU A 142 9.33 -14.60 -16.11
CA GLU A 142 8.74 -13.65 -15.16
C GLU A 142 9.67 -13.39 -13.96
N ILE A 143 10.30 -14.44 -13.40
CA ILE A 143 11.36 -14.30 -12.37
C ILE A 143 12.49 -13.39 -12.87
N LYS A 144 12.98 -13.60 -14.10
CA LYS A 144 14.06 -12.79 -14.68
C LYS A 144 13.69 -11.31 -14.83
N GLN A 145 12.42 -11.00 -15.08
CA GLN A 145 11.94 -9.62 -15.15
C GLN A 145 11.81 -8.97 -13.77
N LEU A 146 11.38 -9.73 -12.76
CA LEU A 146 11.28 -9.25 -11.38
C LEU A 146 12.68 -9.00 -10.79
N LEU A 147 13.65 -9.88 -11.01
CA LEU A 147 15.04 -9.69 -10.58
C LEU A 147 15.67 -8.42 -11.18
N LYS A 148 15.41 -8.11 -12.46
CA LYS A 148 15.86 -6.85 -13.07
C LYS A 148 15.24 -5.61 -12.42
N LYS A 149 13.97 -5.69 -12.00
CA LYS A 149 13.30 -4.58 -11.29
C LYS A 149 13.86 -4.41 -9.88
N ILE A 150 14.18 -5.50 -9.18
CA ILE A 150 14.86 -5.46 -7.88
C ILE A 150 16.25 -4.82 -8.02
N ASP A 151 17.04 -5.17 -9.04
CA ASP A 151 18.38 -4.61 -9.26
C ASP A 151 18.36 -3.08 -9.48
N ILE A 152 17.38 -2.58 -10.25
CA ILE A 152 17.18 -1.14 -10.45
C ILE A 152 16.81 -0.45 -9.13
N LEU A 153 15.88 -1.03 -8.37
CA LEU A 153 15.44 -0.50 -7.09
C LEU A 153 16.57 -0.49 -6.04
N ARG A 154 17.44 -1.52 -6.03
CA ARG A 154 18.62 -1.58 -5.14
C ARG A 154 19.66 -0.51 -5.50
N LYS A 155 19.93 -0.29 -6.79
CA LYS A 155 20.82 0.78 -7.27
C LYS A 155 20.29 2.18 -6.97
N ASP A 156 18.96 2.35 -7.03
CA ASP A 156 18.35 3.61 -6.64
C ASP A 156 18.51 3.85 -5.14
N MET A 157 18.40 2.83 -4.27
CA MET A 157 18.70 2.99 -2.84
C MET A 157 20.15 3.40 -2.55
N GLU A 158 21.13 2.84 -3.27
CA GLU A 158 22.57 3.13 -3.06
C GLU A 158 22.94 4.59 -3.37
N LYS A 159 22.21 5.26 -4.27
CA LYS A 159 22.43 6.68 -4.62
C LYS A 159 21.93 7.67 -3.56
N PHE A 160 21.20 7.18 -2.56
CA PHE A 160 20.66 7.98 -1.45
C PHE A 160 21.34 7.68 -0.11
N SER A 161 22.49 7.00 -0.14
CA SER A 161 23.39 6.78 1.00
C SER A 161 24.60 7.70 0.92
#